data_AF-H2Z1S3-F1
#
_entry.id   AF-H2Z1S3-F1
#
_cell.length_a   1.000
_cell.length_b   1.000
_cell.length_c   1.000
_cell.angle_alpha   90.00
_cell.angle_beta   90.00
_cell.angle_gamma   90.00
#
_symmetry.space_group_name_H-M   'P 1'
#
loop_
_entity.id
_entity.type
_entity.pdbx_description
1 polymer ?
#
loop_
_entity_poly.entity_id
_entity_poly.type
_entity_poly.pdbx_seq_one_letter_code
_entity_poly.pdbx_strand_id
1 'polypeptide(L)'
;KLKDYLPLLKERLESCNNLDGFLSDLRTLIDNVIDHTPVNHFPKYYDVICKDLEDIGWEKIKSISPQFRKIELEFKDANERTHILRINVTDNYPQESPEISTELPCPFIPLWVPGGSLLSVCEQFTTSLEMYQYLWDSVDELKRECWILEPEHPNYSCTSLRISLGKNCSLKIQVNPLQPDELPECHFLGSNSVVAKLQAKYQQGYEDWSENLSILQVGLFFVLFPEVLK
;
A
#
# COMPACT_ATOMS: atom_id res chain seq x y z
N LYS A 1 9.24 -30.57 -26.80
CA LYS A 1 8.40 -31.50 -26.01
C LYS A 1 6.95 -31.05 -26.01
N LEU A 2 6.47 -30.09 -25.20
CA LEU A 2 5.03 -29.74 -25.19
C LEU A 2 4.53 -29.05 -26.48
N LYS A 3 5.39 -28.28 -27.17
CA LYS A 3 5.06 -27.69 -28.49
C LYS A 3 4.70 -28.75 -29.55
N ASP A 4 5.22 -29.96 -29.40
CA ASP A 4 5.00 -31.06 -30.35
C ASP A 4 3.58 -31.64 -30.21
N TYR A 5 2.90 -31.36 -29.09
CA TYR A 5 1.53 -31.78 -28.79
C TYR A 5 0.49 -30.67 -29.02
N LEU A 6 0.89 -29.49 -29.49
CA LEU A 6 -0.04 -28.37 -29.78
C LEU A 6 -1.19 -28.74 -30.74
N PRO A 7 -0.98 -29.54 -31.81
CA PRO A 7 -2.09 -29.96 -32.66
C PRO A 7 -3.12 -30.81 -31.91
N LEU A 8 -2.64 -31.75 -31.08
CA LEU A 8 -3.48 -32.63 -30.27
C LEU A 8 -4.23 -31.86 -29.17
N LEU A 9 -3.59 -30.86 -28.57
CA LEU A 9 -4.23 -29.98 -27.58
C LEU A 9 -5.34 -29.13 -28.19
N LYS A 10 -5.17 -28.65 -29.42
CA LYS A 10 -6.23 -27.93 -30.14
C LYS A 10 -7.41 -28.85 -30.46
N GLU A 11 -7.14 -30.06 -30.96
CA GLU A 11 -8.17 -31.06 -31.23
C GLU A 11 -8.95 -31.44 -29.96
N ARG A 12 -8.25 -31.62 -28.83
CA ARG A 12 -8.87 -31.90 -27.52
C ARG A 12 -9.67 -30.72 -27.01
N LEU A 13 -9.17 -29.50 -27.12
CA LEU A 13 -9.91 -28.30 -26.76
C LEU A 13 -11.20 -28.14 -27.57
N GLU A 14 -11.16 -28.46 -28.86
CA GLU A 14 -12.31 -28.39 -29.77
C GLU A 14 -13.34 -29.52 -29.54
N SER A 15 -12.90 -30.65 -28.99
CA SER A 15 -13.73 -31.85 -28.79
C SER A 15 -14.23 -32.05 -27.35
N CYS A 16 -13.72 -31.30 -26.38
CA CYS A 16 -14.14 -31.41 -24.99
C CYS A 16 -15.51 -30.76 -24.74
N ASN A 17 -16.41 -31.51 -24.08
CA ASN A 17 -17.76 -31.06 -23.74
C ASN A 17 -17.82 -30.17 -22.48
N ASN A 18 -16.75 -30.14 -21.69
CA ASN A 18 -16.64 -29.33 -20.48
C ASN A 18 -15.16 -29.10 -20.09
N LEU A 19 -14.93 -28.09 -19.25
CA LEU A 19 -13.60 -27.68 -18.81
C LEU A 19 -12.89 -28.77 -17.98
N ASP A 20 -13.62 -29.46 -17.10
CA ASP A 20 -13.05 -30.51 -16.24
C ASP A 20 -12.48 -31.69 -17.04
N GLY A 21 -13.17 -32.11 -18.10
CA GLY A 21 -12.73 -33.13 -19.03
C GLY A 21 -11.47 -32.70 -19.78
N PHE A 22 -11.43 -31.44 -20.23
CA PHE A 22 -10.24 -30.88 -20.87
C PHE A 22 -9.05 -30.83 -19.91
N LEU A 23 -9.25 -30.38 -18.67
CA LEU A 23 -8.18 -30.33 -17.66
C LEU A 23 -7.66 -31.73 -17.30
N SER A 24 -8.54 -32.73 -17.27
CA SER A 24 -8.17 -34.14 -17.04
C SER A 24 -7.34 -34.71 -18.20
N ASP A 25 -7.73 -34.44 -19.44
CA ASP A 25 -6.99 -34.85 -20.64
C ASP A 25 -5.64 -34.12 -20.73
N LEU A 26 -5.62 -32.81 -20.45
CA LEU A 26 -4.39 -32.01 -20.41
C LEU A 26 -3.42 -32.55 -19.36
N ARG A 27 -3.91 -32.87 -18.15
CA ARG A 27 -3.12 -33.50 -17.11
C ARG A 27 -2.49 -34.81 -17.58
N THR A 28 -3.29 -35.67 -18.21
CA THR A 28 -2.82 -36.96 -18.74
C THR A 28 -1.75 -36.77 -19.83
N LEU A 29 -1.93 -35.79 -20.71
CA LEU A 29 -0.93 -35.46 -21.74
C LEU A 29 0.36 -34.91 -21.15
N ILE A 30 0.25 -34.05 -20.14
CA ILE A 30 1.40 -33.53 -19.41
C ILE A 30 2.16 -34.68 -18.74
N ASP A 31 1.46 -35.59 -18.06
CA ASP A 31 2.04 -36.76 -17.39
C ASP A 31 2.81 -37.66 -18.37
N ASN A 32 2.33 -37.80 -19.61
CA ASN A 32 3.00 -38.59 -20.66
C ASN A 32 4.24 -37.91 -21.28
N VAL A 33 4.35 -36.58 -21.16
CA VAL A 33 5.43 -35.78 -21.77
C VAL A 33 6.53 -35.44 -20.78
N ILE A 34 6.18 -35.38 -19.49
CA ILE A 34 7.13 -35.22 -18.41
C ILE A 34 7.89 -36.53 -18.23
N ASP A 35 9.22 -36.48 -18.34
CA ASP A 35 10.06 -37.57 -17.84
C ASP A 35 9.82 -37.68 -16.33
N HIS A 36 9.28 -38.81 -15.85
CA HIS A 36 9.15 -39.11 -14.41
C HIS A 36 10.49 -39.30 -13.70
N THR A 37 11.63 -38.97 -14.33
CA THR A 37 12.81 -38.61 -13.56
C THR A 37 12.40 -37.50 -12.62
N PRO A 38 12.49 -37.67 -11.29
CA PRO A 38 12.16 -36.59 -10.38
C PRO A 38 13.00 -35.42 -10.81
N VAL A 39 12.37 -34.36 -11.31
CA VAL A 39 13.00 -33.05 -11.43
C VAL A 39 13.14 -32.60 -9.98
N ASN A 40 14.11 -33.17 -9.28
CA ASN A 40 14.33 -33.02 -7.85
C ASN A 40 15.01 -31.67 -7.54
N HIS A 41 14.75 -30.69 -8.39
CA HIS A 41 15.19 -29.33 -8.28
C HIS A 41 14.02 -28.41 -8.64
N PHE A 42 12.85 -28.65 -8.05
CA PHE A 42 12.19 -27.47 -7.49
C PHE A 42 13.11 -27.02 -6.36
N PRO A 43 13.74 -25.84 -6.44
CA PRO A 43 14.46 -25.29 -5.31
C PRO A 43 13.59 -25.44 -4.06
N LYS A 44 14.13 -26.01 -2.97
CA LYS A 44 13.44 -26.11 -1.66
C LYS A 44 12.80 -24.78 -1.25
N TYR A 45 13.35 -23.69 -1.75
CA TYR A 45 12.80 -22.34 -1.73
C TYR A 45 11.31 -22.24 -2.13
N TYR A 46 10.87 -22.88 -3.21
CA TYR A 46 9.46 -22.80 -3.65
C TYR A 46 8.52 -23.48 -2.68
N ASP A 47 8.94 -24.58 -2.03
CA ASP A 47 8.12 -25.23 -1.01
C ASP A 47 7.89 -24.30 0.17
N VAL A 48 8.93 -23.56 0.58
CA VAL A 48 8.82 -22.57 1.67
C VAL A 48 7.88 -21.43 1.26
N ILE A 49 8.08 -20.84 0.08
CA ILE A 49 7.25 -19.71 -0.38
C ILE A 49 5.80 -20.13 -0.62
N CYS A 50 5.55 -21.27 -1.26
CA CYS A 50 4.19 -21.76 -1.46
C CYS A 50 3.50 -22.02 -0.12
N LYS A 51 4.22 -22.57 0.85
CA LYS A 51 3.70 -22.74 2.22
C LYS A 51 3.38 -21.38 2.87
N ASP A 52 4.29 -20.41 2.79
CA ASP A 52 4.03 -19.07 3.33
C ASP A 52 2.80 -18.42 2.70
N LEU A 53 2.63 -18.55 1.37
CA LEU A 53 1.46 -18.03 0.66
C LEU A 53 0.16 -18.74 1.06
N GLU A 54 0.22 -20.05 1.28
CA GLU A 54 -0.91 -20.82 1.79
C GLU A 54 -1.28 -20.41 3.22
N ASP A 55 -0.27 -20.23 4.10
CA ASP A 55 -0.45 -19.78 5.47
C ASP A 55 -0.99 -18.33 5.54
N ILE A 56 -0.64 -17.46 4.59
CA ILE A 56 -1.15 -16.08 4.48
C ILE A 56 -2.62 -16.05 4.01
N GLY A 57 -2.98 -16.95 3.09
CA GLY A 57 -4.23 -16.94 2.35
C GLY A 57 -4.08 -16.36 0.94
N TRP A 58 -4.52 -17.13 -0.06
CA TRP A 58 -4.38 -16.76 -1.48
C TRP A 58 -5.20 -15.51 -1.86
N GLU A 59 -6.24 -15.19 -1.11
CA GLU A 59 -7.12 -14.04 -1.31
C GLU A 59 -6.42 -12.70 -1.08
N LYS A 60 -5.34 -12.68 -0.29
CA LYS A 60 -4.54 -11.47 -0.04
C LYS A 60 -3.52 -11.22 -1.14
N ILE A 61 -3.32 -12.14 -2.07
CA ILE A 61 -2.31 -12.02 -3.11
C ILE A 61 -2.86 -11.15 -4.25
N LYS A 62 -2.24 -9.99 -4.43
CA LYS A 62 -2.55 -9.09 -5.55
C LYS A 62 -1.81 -9.48 -6.81
N SER A 63 -0.51 -9.74 -6.69
CA SER A 63 0.31 -10.13 -7.82
C SER A 63 1.54 -10.92 -7.38
N ILE A 64 1.99 -11.84 -8.24
CA ILE A 64 3.22 -12.60 -8.06
C ILE A 64 3.98 -12.62 -9.38
N SER A 65 5.27 -12.31 -9.34
CA SER A 65 6.17 -12.46 -10.49
C SER A 65 6.33 -13.94 -10.89
N PRO A 66 6.57 -14.27 -12.18
CA PRO A 66 6.72 -15.66 -12.61
C PRO A 66 7.82 -16.46 -11.88
N GLN A 67 8.81 -15.78 -11.31
CA GLN A 67 9.91 -16.39 -10.55
C GLN A 67 9.59 -16.53 -9.05
N PHE A 68 8.42 -16.11 -8.58
CA PHE A 68 8.04 -16.05 -7.16
C PHE A 68 9.06 -15.30 -6.29
N ARG A 69 9.65 -14.23 -6.84
CA ARG A 69 10.54 -13.33 -6.09
C ARG A 69 9.84 -12.07 -5.64
N LYS A 70 9.08 -11.45 -6.54
CA LYS A 70 8.25 -10.29 -6.21
C LYS A 70 6.83 -10.75 -5.94
N ILE A 71 6.35 -10.46 -4.75
CA ILE A 71 5.00 -10.76 -4.25
C ILE A 71 4.41 -9.45 -3.77
N GLU A 72 3.20 -9.13 -4.21
CA GLU A 72 2.42 -8.02 -3.69
C GLU A 72 1.20 -8.58 -2.97
N LEU A 73 1.07 -8.21 -1.70
CA LEU A 73 -0.06 -8.56 -0.86
C LEU A 73 -0.93 -7.33 -0.62
N GLU A 74 -2.24 -7.50 -0.68
CA GLU A 74 -3.23 -6.45 -0.49
C GLU A 74 -3.93 -6.63 0.87
N PHE A 75 -3.94 -5.55 1.65
CA PHE A 75 -4.57 -5.46 2.95
C PHE A 75 -5.59 -4.34 2.96
N LYS A 76 -6.65 -4.51 3.74
CA LYS A 76 -7.60 -3.46 4.05
C LYS A 76 -7.48 -3.07 5.51
N ASP A 77 -7.48 -1.78 5.79
CA ASP A 77 -7.56 -1.28 7.16
C ASP A 77 -9.03 -1.13 7.64
N ALA A 78 -9.21 -0.60 8.85
CA ALA A 78 -10.52 -0.43 9.48
C ALA A 78 -11.48 0.46 8.68
N ASN A 79 -10.97 1.34 7.82
CA ASN A 79 -11.73 2.26 6.98
C ASN A 79 -11.77 1.80 5.51
N GLU A 80 -11.54 0.51 5.26
CA GLU A 80 -11.57 -0.12 3.93
C GLU A 80 -10.54 0.45 2.94
N ARG A 81 -9.50 1.13 3.44
CA ARG A 81 -8.41 1.63 2.59
C ARG A 81 -7.50 0.49 2.19
N THR A 82 -7.07 0.50 0.94
CA THR A 82 -6.25 -0.57 0.37
C THR A 82 -4.77 -0.26 0.51
N HIS A 83 -4.04 -1.15 1.20
CA HIS A 83 -2.61 -1.03 1.46
C HIS A 83 -1.84 -2.18 0.81
N ILE A 84 -0.71 -1.89 0.17
CA ILE A 84 0.10 -2.88 -0.54
C ILE A 84 1.40 -3.14 0.21
N LEU A 85 1.60 -4.39 0.62
CA LEU A 85 2.86 -4.90 1.13
C LEU A 85 3.62 -5.57 -0.02
N ARG A 86 4.76 -4.99 -0.41
CA ARG A 86 5.62 -5.50 -1.48
C ARG A 86 6.78 -6.26 -0.86
N ILE A 87 6.94 -7.50 -1.29
CA ILE A 87 7.94 -8.43 -0.80
C ILE A 87 8.82 -8.81 -1.98
N ASN A 88 10.12 -8.56 -1.86
CA ASN A 88 11.13 -9.07 -2.78
C ASN A 88 11.98 -10.11 -2.05
N VAL A 89 11.74 -11.36 -2.39
CA VAL A 89 12.39 -12.51 -1.76
C VAL A 89 13.81 -12.65 -2.30
N THR A 90 14.75 -12.75 -1.37
CA THR A 90 16.20 -12.84 -1.62
C THR A 90 16.66 -14.30 -1.71
N ASP A 91 17.89 -14.52 -2.19
CA ASP A 91 18.46 -15.87 -2.31
C ASP A 91 18.69 -16.56 -0.95
N ASN A 92 18.81 -15.79 0.12
CA ASN A 92 19.05 -16.28 1.48
C ASN A 92 17.76 -16.54 2.27
N TYR A 93 16.59 -16.29 1.68
CA TYR A 93 15.30 -16.57 2.29
C TYR A 93 15.14 -18.07 2.60
N PRO A 94 14.61 -18.47 3.78
CA PRO A 94 14.09 -17.65 4.88
C PRO A 94 15.10 -17.32 6.00
N GLN A 95 16.39 -17.63 5.82
CA GLN A 95 17.40 -17.37 6.85
C GLN A 95 17.64 -15.87 7.06
N GLU A 96 17.48 -15.08 6.00
CA GLU A 96 17.45 -13.62 6.06
C GLU A 96 16.06 -13.10 5.69
N SER A 97 15.73 -11.90 6.20
CA SER A 97 14.48 -11.23 5.86
C SER A 97 14.42 -11.01 4.36
N PRO A 98 13.24 -11.17 3.73
CA PRO A 98 13.04 -10.61 2.40
C PRO A 98 13.17 -9.08 2.45
N GLU A 99 13.38 -8.46 1.29
CA GLU A 99 13.30 -7.02 1.14
C GLU A 99 11.82 -6.61 1.16
N ILE A 100 11.48 -5.69 2.06
CA ILE A 100 10.10 -5.22 2.25
C ILE A 100 9.99 -3.77 1.82
N SER A 101 8.93 -3.46 1.08
CA SER A 101 8.58 -2.10 0.69
C SER A 101 7.09 -1.86 0.87
N THR A 102 6.75 -0.71 1.45
CA THR A 102 5.37 -0.31 1.76
C THR A 102 5.20 1.17 1.44
N GLU A 103 3.95 1.63 1.48
CA GLU A 103 3.61 3.05 1.38
C GLU A 103 3.19 3.59 2.76
N LEU A 104 3.87 3.16 3.83
CA LEU A 104 3.61 3.70 5.17
C LEU A 104 4.29 5.08 5.35
N PRO A 105 3.75 5.94 6.23
CA PRO A 105 4.34 7.24 6.54
C PRO A 105 5.75 7.18 7.15
N CYS A 106 6.09 6.08 7.82
CA CYS A 106 7.43 5.83 8.33
C CYS A 106 8.01 4.53 7.75
N PRO A 107 9.34 4.37 7.73
CA PRO A 107 9.96 3.13 7.30
C PRO A 107 9.44 1.93 8.11
N PHE A 108 8.94 0.92 7.40
CA PHE A 108 8.52 -0.34 8.00
C PHE A 108 9.68 -1.33 7.98
N ILE A 109 10.18 -1.69 9.16
CA ILE A 109 11.25 -2.67 9.33
C ILE A 109 10.70 -3.79 10.22
N PRO A 110 10.21 -4.90 9.64
CA PRO A 110 9.67 -5.98 10.44
C PRO A 110 10.79 -6.70 11.19
N LEU A 111 10.46 -7.17 12.40
CA LEU A 111 11.31 -8.09 13.13
C LEU A 111 11.33 -9.43 12.39
N TRP A 112 12.54 -9.90 12.07
CA TRP A 112 12.78 -11.16 11.39
C TRP A 112 13.76 -12.00 12.18
N VAL A 113 13.44 -13.30 12.31
CA VAL A 113 14.34 -14.31 12.86
C VAL A 113 14.70 -15.31 11.76
N PRO A 114 15.90 -15.91 11.75
CA PRO A 114 16.26 -16.89 10.74
C PRO A 114 15.28 -18.06 10.70
N GLY A 115 14.74 -18.35 9.50
CA GLY A 115 13.66 -19.31 9.32
C GLY A 115 12.27 -18.77 9.66
N GLY A 116 12.11 -17.44 9.75
CA GLY A 116 10.83 -16.77 9.91
C GLY A 116 9.86 -17.00 8.75
N SER A 117 8.64 -16.52 8.91
CA SER A 117 7.54 -16.68 7.94
C SER A 117 7.04 -15.32 7.48
N LEU A 118 6.57 -15.25 6.23
CA LEU A 118 5.91 -14.05 5.71
C LEU A 118 4.61 -13.73 6.47
N LEU A 119 3.96 -14.72 7.09
CA LEU A 119 2.75 -14.50 7.89
C LEU A 119 3.04 -13.55 9.06
N SER A 120 4.17 -13.71 9.76
CA SER A 120 4.51 -12.82 10.88
C SER A 120 4.84 -11.40 10.43
N VAL A 121 5.34 -11.23 9.20
CA VAL A 121 5.52 -9.91 8.59
C VAL A 121 4.16 -9.28 8.26
N CYS A 122 3.20 -10.07 7.77
CA CYS A 122 1.84 -9.62 7.51
C CYS A 122 1.12 -9.16 8.79
N GLU A 123 1.30 -9.88 9.90
CA GLU A 123 0.75 -9.51 11.21
C GLU A 123 1.34 -8.17 11.69
N GLN A 124 2.68 -8.04 11.66
CA GLN A 124 3.36 -6.79 12.02
C GLN A 124 2.96 -5.61 11.12
N PHE A 125 2.76 -5.87 9.84
CA PHE A 125 2.29 -4.86 8.89
C PHE A 125 0.87 -4.41 9.25
N THR A 126 -0.03 -5.36 9.53
CA THR A 126 -1.41 -5.06 9.94
C THR A 126 -1.45 -4.23 11.22
N THR A 127 -0.67 -4.58 12.25
CA THR A 127 -0.53 -3.75 13.46
C THR A 127 -0.01 -2.36 13.15
N SER A 128 0.90 -2.22 12.17
CA SER A 128 1.41 -0.91 11.78
C SER A 128 0.35 -0.04 11.10
N LEU A 129 -0.61 -0.63 10.37
CA LEU A 129 -1.71 0.12 9.76
C LEU A 129 -2.60 0.79 10.82
N GLU A 130 -2.78 0.17 11.98
CA GLU A 130 -3.58 0.71 13.08
C GLU A 130 -3.00 2.02 13.62
N MET A 131 -1.66 2.15 13.64
CA MET A 131 -0.98 3.35 14.15
C MET A 131 -1.23 4.60 13.31
N TYR A 132 -1.55 4.45 12.03
CA TYR A 132 -1.68 5.57 11.09
C TYR A 132 -3.13 5.92 10.74
N GLN A 133 -4.12 5.26 11.35
CA GLN A 133 -5.54 5.47 11.03
C GLN A 133 -5.93 6.94 11.15
N TYR A 134 -5.60 7.58 12.27
CA TYR A 134 -5.93 8.99 12.50
C TYR A 134 -5.28 9.91 11.46
N LEU A 135 -4.01 9.66 11.09
CA LEU A 135 -3.32 10.43 10.04
C LEU A 135 -3.98 10.28 8.67
N TRP A 136 -4.50 9.10 8.34
CA TRP A 136 -5.16 8.88 7.05
C TRP A 136 -6.58 9.43 7.04
N ASP A 137 -7.31 9.35 8.16
CA ASP A 137 -8.63 9.97 8.36
C ASP A 137 -8.55 11.48 8.15
N SER A 138 -7.67 12.09 8.94
CA SER A 138 -6.57 12.87 8.41
C SER A 138 -6.66 13.54 7.03
N VAL A 139 -5.70 13.08 6.25
CA VAL A 139 -5.48 13.46 4.88
C VAL A 139 -6.75 13.23 4.01
N ASP A 140 -7.60 12.25 4.30
CA ASP A 140 -8.82 11.99 3.53
C ASP A 140 -9.90 13.07 3.73
N GLU A 141 -10.05 13.62 4.95
CA GLU A 141 -10.90 14.79 5.18
C GLU A 141 -10.39 16.00 4.39
N LEU A 142 -9.09 16.29 4.43
CA LEU A 142 -8.52 17.39 3.65
C LEU A 142 -8.72 17.20 2.15
N LYS A 143 -8.55 15.97 1.63
CA LYS A 143 -8.81 15.69 0.20
C LYS A 143 -10.26 15.94 -0.17
N ARG A 144 -11.20 15.66 0.73
CA ARG A 144 -12.64 15.87 0.50
C ARG A 144 -12.96 17.36 0.49
N GLU A 145 -12.53 18.09 1.52
CA GLU A 145 -12.93 19.47 1.76
C GLU A 145 -12.09 20.52 1.00
N CYS A 146 -10.83 20.21 0.67
CA CYS A 146 -9.88 21.19 0.14
C CYS A 146 -9.32 20.83 -1.24
N TRP A 147 -8.86 21.86 -1.97
CA TRP A 147 -8.13 21.67 -3.22
C TRP A 147 -6.64 21.38 -2.96
N ILE A 148 -6.26 20.10 -3.02
CA ILE A 148 -4.87 19.66 -2.90
C ILE A 148 -4.13 19.95 -4.23
N LEU A 149 -3.02 20.68 -4.13
CA LEU A 149 -2.12 21.02 -5.22
C LEU A 149 -0.97 20.00 -5.33
N GLU A 150 -0.36 19.62 -4.20
CA GLU A 150 0.78 18.70 -4.18
C GLU A 150 0.73 17.77 -2.96
N PRO A 151 1.04 16.47 -3.13
CA PRO A 151 1.09 15.78 -4.42
C PRO A 151 -0.30 15.74 -5.08
N GLU A 152 -0.35 15.65 -6.40
CA GLU A 152 -1.61 15.53 -7.16
C GLU A 152 -2.35 14.21 -6.83
N HIS A 153 -1.58 13.16 -6.56
CA HIS A 153 -2.08 11.85 -6.15
C HIS A 153 -1.40 11.42 -4.84
N PRO A 154 -1.86 11.91 -3.68
CA PRO A 154 -1.31 11.53 -2.38
C PRO A 154 -1.54 10.05 -2.09
N ASN A 155 -0.44 9.31 -1.94
CA ASN A 155 -0.44 7.95 -1.42
C ASN A 155 -0.40 7.93 0.13
N TYR A 156 -0.43 6.74 0.72
CA TYR A 156 -0.48 6.59 2.18
C TYR A 156 0.83 6.94 2.92
N SER A 157 1.92 7.17 2.19
CA SER A 157 3.21 7.61 2.77
C SER A 157 3.30 9.13 2.87
N CYS A 158 2.34 9.86 2.30
CA CYS A 158 2.38 11.32 2.22
C CYS A 158 2.11 11.96 3.58
N THR A 159 3.12 12.66 4.08
CA THR A 159 3.05 13.48 5.31
C THR A 159 3.08 14.99 5.01
N SER A 160 3.21 15.36 3.73
CA SER A 160 3.25 16.74 3.25
C SER A 160 2.12 16.96 2.25
N LEU A 161 1.31 18.00 2.47
CA LEU A 161 0.24 18.39 1.55
C LEU A 161 0.34 19.89 1.26
N ARG A 162 0.19 20.26 0.00
CA ARG A 162 0.05 21.64 -0.42
C ARG A 162 -1.40 21.89 -0.82
N ILE A 163 -2.04 22.86 -0.21
CA ILE A 163 -3.46 23.16 -0.34
C ILE A 163 -3.61 24.56 -0.93
N SER A 164 -4.49 24.73 -1.91
CA SER A 164 -4.78 26.05 -2.49
C SER A 164 -5.56 26.91 -1.50
N LEU A 165 -5.18 28.18 -1.34
CA LEU A 165 -5.91 29.17 -0.53
C LEU A 165 -6.62 30.24 -1.38
N GLY A 166 -6.68 30.04 -2.70
CA GLY A 166 -7.18 31.03 -3.66
C GLY A 166 -6.11 31.54 -4.62
N LYS A 167 -6.36 32.66 -5.29
CA LYS A 167 -5.51 33.13 -6.40
C LYS A 167 -4.09 33.45 -5.93
N ASN A 168 -3.13 32.68 -6.44
CA ASN A 168 -1.69 32.81 -6.21
C ASN A 168 -1.27 32.64 -4.74
N CYS A 169 -2.02 31.88 -3.94
CA CYS A 169 -1.63 31.54 -2.59
C CYS A 169 -1.96 30.08 -2.24
N SER A 170 -1.08 29.44 -1.46
CA SER A 170 -1.26 28.07 -1.01
C SER A 170 -0.66 27.88 0.39
N LEU A 171 -1.19 26.94 1.16
CA LEU A 171 -0.61 26.47 2.41
C LEU A 171 0.10 25.13 2.16
N LYS A 172 1.34 25.00 2.58
CA LYS A 172 1.99 23.70 2.73
C LYS A 172 1.91 23.27 4.19
N ILE A 173 1.32 22.12 4.45
CA ILE A 173 1.28 21.47 5.75
C ILE A 173 2.24 20.29 5.78
N GLN A 174 2.91 20.10 6.93
CA GLN A 174 3.72 18.93 7.22
C GLN A 174 3.22 18.31 8.53
N VAL A 175 2.72 17.08 8.45
CA VAL A 175 2.20 16.35 9.61
C VAL A 175 3.29 15.42 10.14
N ASN A 176 3.42 15.34 11.46
CA ASN A 176 4.24 14.32 12.10
C ASN A 176 3.45 13.00 12.15
N PRO A 177 3.87 11.95 11.42
CA PRO A 177 3.11 10.70 11.38
C PRO A 177 3.10 9.92 12.70
N LEU A 178 4.05 10.21 13.61
CA LEU A 178 4.12 9.57 14.94
C LEU A 178 3.32 10.32 16.00
N GLN A 179 2.98 11.58 15.72
CA GLN A 179 2.20 12.44 16.60
C GLN A 179 1.20 13.20 15.74
N PRO A 180 0.25 12.50 15.10
CA PRO A 180 -0.67 13.16 14.18
C PRO A 180 -1.68 14.04 14.93
N ASP A 181 -1.75 13.92 16.26
CA ASP A 181 -2.47 14.79 17.20
C ASP A 181 -1.72 16.08 17.56
N GLU A 182 -0.50 16.29 17.06
CA GLU A 182 0.23 17.57 17.18
C GLU A 182 0.03 18.50 15.98
N LEU A 183 -0.07 19.80 16.26
CA LEU A 183 -0.28 20.83 15.24
C LEU A 183 0.77 20.70 14.11
N PRO A 184 0.35 20.59 12.84
CA PRO A 184 1.27 20.42 11.74
C PRO A 184 2.07 21.70 11.48
N GLU A 185 3.27 21.56 10.93
CA GLU A 185 4.04 22.71 10.47
C GLU A 185 3.35 23.34 9.26
N CYS A 186 3.06 24.64 9.35
CA CYS A 186 2.28 25.36 8.36
C CYS A 186 3.14 26.44 7.67
N HIS A 187 3.25 26.36 6.34
CA HIS A 187 4.02 27.28 5.52
C HIS A 187 3.15 27.92 4.43
N PHE A 188 2.83 29.19 4.59
CA PHE A 188 2.09 29.96 3.60
C PHE A 188 3.01 30.37 2.43
N LEU A 189 2.53 30.17 1.20
CA LEU A 189 3.25 30.46 -0.04
C LEU A 189 2.42 31.41 -0.90
N GLY A 190 3.02 32.48 -1.39
CA GLY A 190 2.36 33.50 -2.20
C GLY A 190 3.16 34.81 -2.19
N SER A 191 2.54 35.91 -2.62
CA SER A 191 3.17 37.23 -2.49
C SER A 191 3.36 37.63 -1.01
N ASN A 192 4.43 38.37 -0.70
CA ASN A 192 4.77 38.76 0.69
C ASN A 192 3.62 39.44 1.43
N SER A 193 2.86 40.30 0.73
CA SER A 193 1.73 41.04 1.32
C SER A 193 0.54 40.14 1.65
N VAL A 194 0.30 39.08 0.86
CA VAL A 194 -0.75 38.09 1.12
C VAL A 194 -0.32 37.18 2.27
N VAL A 195 0.90 36.64 2.21
CA VAL A 195 1.44 35.74 3.23
C VAL A 195 1.44 36.40 4.62
N ALA A 196 1.90 37.65 4.72
CA ALA A 196 1.91 38.36 6.00
C ALA A 196 0.51 38.51 6.62
N LYS A 197 -0.52 38.76 5.80
CA LYS A 197 -1.91 38.84 6.27
C LYS A 197 -2.43 37.49 6.77
N LEU A 198 -2.15 36.42 6.03
CA LEU A 198 -2.58 35.07 6.40
C LEU A 198 -1.88 34.59 7.67
N GLN A 199 -0.59 34.88 7.82
CA GLN A 199 0.16 34.58 9.04
C GLN A 199 -0.39 35.32 10.26
N ALA A 200 -0.68 36.62 10.14
CA ALA A 200 -1.30 37.38 11.23
C ALA A 200 -2.67 36.82 11.61
N LYS A 201 -3.49 36.45 10.62
CA LYS A 201 -4.80 35.82 10.85
C LYS A 201 -4.68 34.45 11.52
N TYR A 202 -3.70 33.65 11.08
CA TYR A 202 -3.41 32.34 11.67
C TYR A 202 -2.95 32.46 13.12
N GLN A 203 -2.03 33.38 13.42
CA GLN A 203 -1.57 33.64 14.79
C GLN A 203 -2.70 34.10 15.70
N GLN A 204 -3.58 34.98 15.21
CA GLN A 204 -4.73 35.44 15.98
C GLN A 204 -5.67 34.29 16.35
N GLY A 205 -6.00 33.41 15.41
CA GLY A 205 -6.83 32.24 15.75
C GLY A 205 -6.09 31.23 16.62
N TYR A 206 -4.76 31.13 16.51
CA TYR A 206 -3.98 30.17 17.29
C TYR A 206 -4.12 30.43 18.80
N GLU A 207 -4.25 31.69 19.21
CA GLU A 207 -4.50 32.07 20.61
C GLU A 207 -5.88 31.60 21.12
N ASP A 208 -6.84 31.38 20.23
CA ASP A 208 -8.20 30.93 20.52
C ASP A 208 -8.37 29.39 20.38
N TRP A 209 -7.32 28.66 20.01
CA TRP A 209 -7.40 27.21 19.75
C TRP A 209 -7.57 26.40 21.05
N SER A 210 -8.45 25.40 21.02
CA SER A 210 -8.70 24.48 22.13
C SER A 210 -8.31 23.04 21.79
N GLU A 211 -7.75 22.31 22.76
CA GLU A 211 -7.30 20.90 22.64
C GLU A 211 -8.39 19.90 22.21
N ASN A 212 -9.67 20.29 22.25
CA ASN A 212 -10.81 19.44 21.89
C ASN A 212 -11.14 19.46 20.38
N LEU A 213 -10.38 20.21 19.57
CA LEU A 213 -10.52 20.22 18.12
C LEU A 213 -9.45 19.30 17.52
N SER A 214 -9.88 18.28 16.78
CA SER A 214 -8.93 17.47 15.99
C SER A 214 -8.14 18.37 15.04
N ILE A 215 -6.91 17.99 14.70
CA ILE A 215 -6.05 18.78 13.78
C ILE A 215 -6.67 18.99 12.41
N LEU A 216 -7.52 18.06 12.03
CA LEU A 216 -8.37 18.18 10.87
C LEU A 216 -9.67 18.87 11.06
N GLN A 217 -10.20 18.97 12.28
CA GLN A 217 -11.17 20.01 12.57
C GLN A 217 -10.44 21.34 12.44
N VAL A 218 -10.32 21.80 11.20
CA VAL A 218 -11.22 22.77 10.57
C VAL A 218 -11.58 24.01 11.40
N GLY A 219 -11.70 23.93 12.72
CA GLY A 219 -12.11 25.01 13.60
C GLY A 219 -11.20 26.23 13.54
N LEU A 220 -9.90 26.10 13.26
CA LEU A 220 -9.07 27.28 12.99
C LEU A 220 -8.95 27.57 11.49
N PHE A 221 -8.63 26.56 10.69
CA PHE A 221 -8.29 26.77 9.30
C PHE A 221 -9.50 27.18 8.43
N PHE A 222 -10.71 26.68 8.70
CA PHE A 222 -11.90 26.98 7.90
C PHE A 222 -12.71 28.14 8.49
N VAL A 223 -12.62 28.37 9.80
CA VAL A 223 -13.11 29.61 10.41
C VAL A 223 -12.26 30.80 9.95
N LEU A 224 -10.94 30.63 9.84
CA LEU A 224 -10.05 31.67 9.35
C LEU A 224 -9.98 31.72 7.82
N PHE A 225 -10.15 30.62 7.08
CA PHE A 225 -10.04 30.60 5.62
C PHE A 225 -11.20 29.82 5.00
N PRO A 226 -12.43 30.35 5.04
CA PRO A 226 -13.59 29.71 4.41
C PRO A 226 -13.43 29.58 2.89
N GLU A 227 -12.56 30.37 2.28
CA GLU A 227 -12.25 30.35 0.83
C GLU A 227 -11.51 29.08 0.38
N VAL A 228 -11.11 28.21 1.32
CA VAL A 228 -10.35 26.97 1.06
C VAL A 228 -11.26 25.76 0.82
N LEU A 229 -12.54 25.90 1.16
CA LEU A 229 -13.57 24.89 0.93
C LEU A 229 -13.91 24.76 -0.56
N LYS A 230 -14.14 23.51 -0.99
CA LYS A 230 -14.74 23.21 -2.29
C LYS A 230 -16.22 23.56 -2.36
#